data_AF-A0A8X6IIT8-F1
#
_entry.id   AF-A0A8X6IIT8-F1
#
_cell.length_a   1.000
_cell.length_b   1.000
_cell.length_c   1.000
_cell.angle_alpha   90.00
_cell.angle_beta   90.00
_cell.angle_gamma   90.00
#
_symmetry.space_group_name_H-M   'P 1'
#
loop_
_entity.id
_entity.type
_entity.pdbx_description
1 polymer ?
#
loop_
_entity_poly.entity_id
_entity_poly.type
_entity_poly.pdbx_seq_one_letter_code
_entity_poly.pdbx_strand_id
1 'polypeptide(L)'
;MIEKIVYHTNSEIRRKKEQKFTVSETCFDEIKALFGLLVLSAAMKNNHLATSELFDVTLRGQRCKAGMSEVRFRFLLNCLRFDSKDTRIGRKEKKKINLHQSEKFGMTS
;
A
#
# COMPACT_ATOMS: atom_id res chain seq x y z
N MET A 1 -7.21 -12.31 -2.31
CA MET A 1 -6.46 -11.36 -1.45
C MET A 1 -5.96 -10.15 -2.25
N ILE A 2 -5.14 -10.34 -3.29
CA ILE A 2 -4.66 -9.24 -4.15
C ILE A 2 -5.80 -8.43 -4.78
N GLU A 3 -6.89 -9.07 -5.21
CA GLU A 3 -8.07 -8.38 -5.76
C GLU A 3 -8.65 -7.33 -4.81
N LYS A 4 -8.71 -7.61 -3.50
CA LYS A 4 -9.16 -6.64 -2.49
C LYS A 4 -8.18 -5.47 -2.39
N ILE A 5 -6.88 -5.74 -2.50
CA ILE A 5 -5.84 -4.71 -2.49
C ILE A 5 -5.99 -3.81 -3.72
N VAL A 6 -6.17 -4.39 -4.91
CA VAL A 6 -6.42 -3.65 -6.16
C VAL A 6 -7.66 -2.78 -6.01
N TYR A 7 -8.77 -3.37 -5.55
CA TYR A 7 -10.04 -2.66 -5.37
C TYR A 7 -9.91 -1.45 -4.43
N HIS A 8 -9.36 -1.64 -3.22
CA HIS A 8 -9.23 -0.56 -2.25
C HIS A 8 -8.17 0.47 -2.65
N THR A 9 -7.08 0.04 -3.30
CA THR A 9 -6.06 0.95 -3.84
C THR A 9 -6.64 1.81 -4.95
N ASN A 10 -7.45 1.25 -5.86
CA ASN A 10 -8.14 2.02 -6.89
C ASN A 10 -9.14 3.02 -6.31
N SER A 11 -9.85 2.64 -5.24
CA SER A 11 -10.71 3.58 -4.51
C SER A 11 -9.94 4.81 -3.98
N GLU A 12 -8.71 4.61 -3.51
CA GLU A 12 -7.85 5.72 -3.08
C GLU A 12 -7.27 6.53 -4.22
N ILE A 13 -6.91 5.86 -5.32
CA ILE A 13 -6.44 6.53 -6.54
C ILE A 13 -7.54 7.47 -7.04
N ARG A 14 -8.78 7.00 -7.15
CA ARG A 14 -9.94 7.82 -7.55
C ARG A 14 -10.12 9.04 -6.62
N ARG A 15 -10.08 8.83 -5.31
CA ARG A 15 -10.15 9.91 -4.32
C ARG A 15 -9.04 10.96 -4.47
N LYS A 16 -7.81 10.56 -4.79
CA LYS A 16 -6.70 11.50 -5.03
C LYS A 16 -6.79 12.19 -6.39
N LYS A 17 -7.38 11.52 -7.39
CA LYS A 17 -7.58 12.05 -8.75
C LYS A 17 -8.50 13.25 -8.78
N GLU A 18 -9.47 13.32 -7.86
CA GLU A 18 -10.32 14.50 -7.62
C GLU A 18 -9.53 15.74 -7.20
N GLN A 19 -8.28 15.58 -6.71
CA GLN A 19 -7.44 16.68 -6.23
C GLN A 19 -6.30 17.07 -7.19
N LYS A 20 -5.82 16.15 -8.05
CA LYS A 20 -4.77 16.39 -9.05
C LYS A 20 -4.95 15.46 -10.27
N PHE A 21 -4.77 16.02 -11.48
CA PHE A 21 -5.01 15.42 -12.81
C PHE A 21 -4.52 13.97 -13.04
N THR A 22 -5.27 13.29 -13.94
CA THR A 22 -4.95 12.11 -14.78
C THR A 22 -3.96 11.07 -14.28
N VAL A 23 -4.16 10.52 -13.08
CA VAL A 23 -3.50 9.27 -12.69
C VAL A 23 -4.40 8.07 -12.97
N SER A 24 -3.85 7.07 -13.67
CA SER A 24 -4.55 5.81 -13.98
C SER A 24 -4.68 4.92 -12.77
N GLU A 25 -5.77 4.15 -12.74
CA GLU A 25 -5.97 3.06 -11.77
C GLU A 25 -4.87 2.01 -11.89
N THR A 26 -4.73 1.18 -10.87
CA THR A 26 -3.82 0.04 -10.84
C THR A 26 -4.55 -1.25 -11.21
N CYS A 27 -3.79 -2.24 -11.65
CA CYS A 27 -4.29 -3.56 -12.00
C CYS A 27 -3.59 -4.64 -11.16
N PHE A 28 -4.05 -5.87 -11.32
CA PHE A 28 -3.51 -7.03 -10.64
C PHE A 28 -2.00 -7.23 -10.89
N ASP A 29 -1.57 -7.11 -12.15
CA ASP A 29 -0.17 -7.30 -12.53
C ASP A 29 0.73 -6.18 -11.97
N GLU A 30 0.23 -4.95 -11.92
CA GLU A 30 0.98 -3.83 -11.38
C GLU A 30 1.16 -3.93 -9.85
N ILE A 31 0.16 -4.41 -9.10
CA ILE A 31 0.31 -4.71 -7.67
C ILE A 31 1.29 -5.86 -7.44
N LYS A 32 1.26 -6.89 -8.29
CA LYS A 32 2.25 -7.97 -8.23
C LYS A 32 3.66 -7.47 -8.51
N ALA A 33 3.84 -6.62 -9.53
CA ALA A 33 5.11 -5.99 -9.83
C ALA A 33 5.60 -5.14 -8.67
N LEU A 34 4.72 -4.36 -8.02
CA LEU A 34 5.03 -3.59 -6.83
C LEU A 34 5.57 -4.47 -5.69
N PHE A 35 4.89 -5.59 -5.42
CA PHE A 35 5.34 -6.55 -4.40
C PHE A 35 6.63 -7.26 -4.80
N GLY A 36 6.81 -7.59 -6.07
CA GLY A 36 8.06 -8.13 -6.60
C GLY A 36 9.23 -7.19 -6.32
N LEU A 37 9.06 -5.88 -6.52
CA LEU A 37 10.08 -4.88 -6.22
C LEU A 37 10.37 -4.74 -4.72
N LEU A 38 9.35 -4.85 -3.85
CA LEU A 38 9.54 -4.84 -2.39
C LEU A 38 10.26 -6.09 -1.89
N VAL A 39 9.92 -7.26 -2.43
CA VAL A 39 10.60 -8.52 -2.10
C VAL A 39 12.04 -8.50 -2.61
N LEU A 40 12.26 -8.01 -3.82
CA LEU A 40 13.60 -7.86 -4.40
C LEU A 40 14.46 -6.90 -3.57
N SER A 41 13.92 -5.74 -3.16
CA SER A 41 14.68 -4.79 -2.33
C SER A 41 15.05 -5.39 -0.97
N ALA A 42 14.16 -6.18 -0.38
CA ALA A 42 14.44 -6.91 0.86
C ALA A 42 15.52 -8.00 0.67
N ALA A 43 15.40 -8.81 -0.38
CA ALA A 43 16.36 -9.87 -0.70
C ALA A 43 17.77 -9.31 -0.94
N MET A 44 17.85 -8.13 -1.55
CA MET A 44 19.10 -7.41 -1.77
C MET A 44 19.58 -6.57 -0.58
N LYS A 45 18.85 -6.58 0.56
CA LYS A 45 19.11 -5.74 1.74
C LYS A 45 19.15 -4.23 1.45
N ASN A 46 18.45 -3.81 0.39
CA ASN A 46 18.37 -2.43 -0.08
C ASN A 46 17.09 -1.71 0.41
N ASN A 47 16.37 -2.32 1.36
CA ASN A 47 15.09 -1.83 1.87
C ASN A 47 15.17 -0.50 2.64
N HIS A 48 16.37 -0.10 3.07
CA HIS A 48 16.62 1.17 3.77
C HIS A 48 16.96 2.33 2.83
N LEU A 49 17.17 2.05 1.55
CA LEU A 49 17.69 3.02 0.59
C LEU A 49 16.56 3.86 0.01
N ALA A 50 16.87 5.10 -0.34
CA ALA A 50 15.91 6.00 -0.97
C ALA A 50 15.44 5.43 -2.32
N THR A 51 14.20 5.76 -2.71
CA THR A 51 13.67 5.29 -4.01
C THR A 51 14.53 5.78 -5.18
N SER A 52 15.11 6.98 -5.07
CA SER A 52 16.01 7.53 -6.09
C SER A 52 17.22 6.63 -6.31
N GLU A 53 17.84 6.16 -5.23
CA GLU A 53 18.99 5.25 -5.31
C GLU A 53 18.58 3.81 -5.69
N LEU A 54 17.36 3.38 -5.34
CA LEU A 54 16.85 2.06 -5.69
C LEU A 54 16.59 1.94 -7.20
N PHE A 55 16.15 3.04 -7.83
CA PHE A 55 15.83 3.11 -9.26
C PHE A 55 16.97 3.71 -10.11
N ASP A 56 18.11 4.04 -9.49
CA ASP A 56 19.30 4.49 -10.20
C ASP A 56 19.91 3.35 -11.03
N VAL A 57 19.86 3.51 -12.36
CA VAL A 57 20.36 2.53 -13.32
C VAL A 57 21.88 2.37 -13.24
N THR A 58 22.60 3.42 -12.85
CA THR A 58 24.06 3.39 -12.73
C THR A 58 24.52 2.59 -11.51
N LEU A 59 23.80 2.71 -10.40
CA LEU A 59 24.14 2.04 -9.13
C LEU A 59 23.56 0.63 -9.02
N ARG A 60 22.36 0.38 -9.55
CA ARG A 60 21.62 -0.88 -9.34
C ARG A 60 21.10 -1.54 -10.60
N GLY A 61 21.50 -1.05 -11.78
CA GLY A 61 21.08 -1.58 -13.06
C GLY A 61 19.58 -1.37 -13.34
N GLN A 62 19.06 -2.06 -14.34
CA GLN A 62 17.68 -1.83 -14.81
C GLN A 62 16.59 -2.59 -14.04
N ARG A 63 16.95 -3.37 -13.00
CA ARG A 63 16.01 -4.31 -12.33
C ARG A 63 14.71 -3.64 -11.87
N CYS A 64 14.82 -2.50 -11.18
CA CYS A 64 13.62 -1.80 -10.67
C CYS A 64 12.87 -1.06 -11.78
N LYS A 65 13.62 -0.45 -12.71
CA LYS A 65 13.08 0.32 -13.84
C LYS A 65 12.37 -0.55 -14.88
N ALA A 66 12.77 -1.82 -15.01
CA ALA A 66 12.14 -2.80 -15.89
C ALA A 66 10.75 -3.23 -15.40
N GLY A 67 10.49 -3.16 -14.09
CA GLY A 67 9.18 -3.46 -13.51
C GLY A 67 8.20 -2.30 -13.61
N MET A 68 8.61 -1.10 -13.20
CA MET A 68 7.83 0.14 -13.31
C MET A 68 8.73 1.37 -13.13
N SER A 69 8.19 2.58 -13.39
CA SER A 69 8.93 3.82 -13.10
C SER A 69 8.96 4.12 -11.59
N GLU A 70 10.01 4.82 -11.13
CA GLU A 70 10.11 5.27 -9.73
C GLU A 70 8.90 6.12 -9.32
N VAL A 71 8.46 7.02 -10.21
CA VAL A 71 7.29 7.88 -9.98
C VAL A 71 6.04 7.03 -9.73
N ARG A 72 5.83 5.98 -10.54
CA ARG A 72 4.68 5.09 -10.38
C ARG A 72 4.79 4.23 -9.12
N PHE A 73 5.97 3.69 -8.84
CA PHE A 73 6.25 2.94 -7.61
C PHE A 73 5.90 3.76 -6.36
N ARG A 74 6.42 4.99 -6.28
CA ARG A 74 6.19 5.91 -5.16
C ARG A 74 4.72 6.34 -5.09
N PHE A 75 4.06 6.53 -6.22
CA PHE A 75 2.63 6.83 -6.27
C PHE A 75 1.80 5.68 -5.70
N LEU A 76 2.04 4.44 -6.15
CA LEU A 76 1.31 3.27 -5.71
C LEU A 76 1.51 2.98 -4.22
N LEU A 77 2.75 3.10 -3.70
CA LEU A 77 3.02 2.97 -2.26
C LEU A 77 2.17 3.95 -1.43
N ASN A 78 2.04 5.19 -1.88
CA ASN A 78 1.23 6.20 -1.21
C ASN A 78 -0.29 5.94 -1.28
N CYS A 79 -0.73 5.12 -2.23
CA CYS A 79 -2.15 4.79 -2.46
C CYS A 79 -2.53 3.39 -1.96
N LEU A 80 -1.55 2.53 -1.66
CA LEU A 80 -1.75 1.13 -1.32
C LEU A 80 -2.69 0.96 -0.11
N ARG A 81 -3.74 0.17 -0.28
CA ARG A 81 -4.67 -0.20 0.80
C ARG A 81 -4.93 -1.68 0.80
N PHE A 82 -4.93 -2.25 2.00
CA PHE A 82 -5.28 -3.65 2.24
C PHE A 82 -6.75 -3.83 2.61
N ASP A 83 -7.47 -2.73 2.86
CA ASP A 83 -8.82 -2.75 3.42
C ASP A 83 -9.59 -1.47 3.07
N SER A 84 -10.91 -1.51 3.21
CA SER A 84 -11.80 -0.35 3.05
C SER A 84 -11.59 0.65 4.17
N LYS A 85 -11.58 1.94 3.79
CA LYS A 85 -11.60 3.05 4.76
C LYS A 85 -12.96 3.22 5.42
N ASP A 86 -14.05 2.85 4.75
CA ASP A 86 -15.42 3.07 5.23
C ASP A 86 -15.72 2.17 6.43
N THR A 87 -15.09 0.99 6.48
CA THR A 87 -15.17 0.10 7.62
C THR A 87 -14.30 0.55 8.80
N ARG A 88 -13.48 1.61 8.66
CA ARG A 88 -12.59 2.10 9.73
C ARG A 88 -13.37 2.82 10.84
N ILE A 89 -14.43 3.55 10.50
CA ILE A 89 -15.28 4.23 11.48
C ILE A 89 -16.03 3.17 12.30
N GLY A 90 -16.73 2.26 11.62
CA GLY A 90 -17.46 1.17 12.29
C GLY A 90 -16.56 0.23 13.11
N ARG A 91 -15.32 -0.04 12.69
CA ARG A 91 -14.37 -0.84 13.50
C ARG A 91 -13.84 -0.10 14.72
N LYS A 92 -13.61 1.22 14.64
CA LYS A 92 -13.24 2.02 15.82
C LYS A 92 -14.35 2.03 16.85
N GLU A 93 -15.59 2.13 16.43
CA GLU A 93 -16.75 2.07 17.32
C GLU A 93 -16.92 0.68 17.93
N LYS A 94 -16.89 -0.39 17.12
CA LYS A 94 -16.93 -1.76 17.65
C LYS A 94 -15.77 -2.05 18.62
N LYS A 95 -14.56 -1.55 18.35
CA LYS A 95 -13.43 -1.69 19.28
C LYS A 95 -13.67 -0.93 20.59
N LYS A 96 -14.26 0.27 20.55
CA LYS A 96 -14.64 1.03 21.75
C LYS A 96 -15.72 0.31 22.56
N ILE A 97 -16.76 -0.20 21.90
CA ILE A 97 -17.86 -0.95 22.53
C ILE A 97 -17.33 -2.21 23.21
N ASN A 98 -16.48 -2.97 22.52
CA ASN A 98 -15.90 -4.20 23.07
C ASN A 98 -14.98 -3.91 24.28
N LEU A 99 -14.24 -2.79 24.27
CA LEU A 99 -13.40 -2.39 25.39
C LEU A 99 -14.23 -1.98 26.62
N HIS A 100 -15.31 -1.23 26.42
CA HIS A 100 -16.23 -0.88 27.50
C HIS A 100 -16.97 -2.10 28.06
N GLN A 101 -17.25 -3.11 27.23
CA GLN A 101 -17.83 -4.37 27.71
C GLN A 101 -16.82 -5.21 28.48
N SER A 102 -15.55 -5.29 28.07
CA SER A 102 -14.51 -6.01 28.83
C SER A 102 -14.23 -5.35 30.19
N GLU A 103 -14.25 -4.03 30.28
CA GLU A 103 -14.08 -3.29 31.55
C GLU A 103 -15.29 -3.46 32.48
N LYS A 104 -16.51 -3.53 31.94
CA LYS A 104 -17.73 -3.79 32.73
C LYS A 104 -17.88 -5.24 33.19
N PHE A 105 -17.30 -6.20 32.47
CA PHE A 105 -17.42 -7.63 32.78
C PHE A 105 -16.21 -8.20 33.54
N GLY A 106 -15.19 -7.42 33.86
CA GLY A 106 -14.09 -7.85 34.75
C GLY A 106 -13.35 -9.11 34.28
N MET A 107 -13.37 -9.42 32.99
CA MET A 107 -12.65 -10.58 32.44
C MET A 107 -11.26 -10.13 32.01
N THR A 108 -10.39 -9.92 32.99
CA THR A 108 -8.96 -10.16 32.81
C THR A 108 -8.72 -11.64 33.12
N SER A 109 -8.29 -12.41 32.13
CA SER A 109 -7.63 -13.71 32.33
C SER A 109 -6.32 -13.68 31.56
#